data_AF-A0A4R2PUH5-F1
#
_entry.id   AF-A0A4R2PUH5-F1
#
_cell.length_a   1.000
_cell.length_b   1.000
_cell.length_c   1.000
_cell.angle_alpha   90.00
_cell.angle_beta   90.00
_cell.angle_gamma   90.00
#
_symmetry.space_group_name_H-M   'P 1'
#
loop_
_entity.id
_entity.type
_entity.pdbx_description
1 polymer ?
#
loop_
_entity_poly.entity_id
_entity_poly.type
_entity_poly.pdbx_seq_one_letter_code
_entity_poly.pdbx_strand_id
1 'polypeptide(L)'
;MPGVHDQGHGQVVRWVQENVPETVWVGAVQTGTLGYWHDRTINLDGKVNPEALAARRETGTVLPYVVQDSRIDYIVDWAGVAGWVAQDAAGFSEAFELLLRDEAANLAVLRRRIPTTPEN
;
A
#
# COMPACT_ATOMS: atom_id res chain seq x y z
N MET A 1 -22.85 -3.84 -17.77
CA MET A 1 -23.86 -4.64 -17.06
C MET A 1 -24.01 -4.08 -15.65
N PRO A 2 -25.22 -3.77 -15.17
CA PRO A 2 -25.45 -3.37 -13.79
C PRO A 2 -25.50 -4.62 -12.89
N GLY A 3 -24.76 -4.63 -11.78
CA GLY A 3 -24.84 -5.71 -10.78
C GLY A 3 -23.57 -6.54 -10.56
N VAL A 4 -22.39 -6.09 -10.98
CA VAL A 4 -21.16 -6.64 -10.40
C VAL A 4 -21.06 -6.10 -8.99
N HIS A 5 -21.35 -6.92 -7.99
CA HIS A 5 -20.90 -6.68 -6.63
C HIS A 5 -19.39 -6.47 -6.72
N ASP A 6 -18.95 -5.24 -6.46
CA ASP A 6 -17.55 -4.86 -6.56
C ASP A 6 -16.78 -5.82 -5.65
N GLN A 7 -16.03 -6.75 -6.26
CA GLN A 7 -15.11 -7.58 -5.51
C GLN A 7 -14.18 -6.55 -4.89
N GLY A 8 -14.14 -6.42 -3.56
CA GLY A 8 -13.57 -5.27 -2.83
C GLY A 8 -12.06 -5.00 -3.03
N HIS A 9 -11.48 -5.45 -4.13
CA HIS A 9 -10.15 -5.20 -4.64
C HIS A 9 -10.17 -4.38 -5.96
N GLY A 10 -11.31 -4.32 -6.66
CA GLY A 10 -11.43 -3.67 -7.98
C GLY A 10 -11.15 -2.17 -7.93
N GLN A 11 -11.53 -1.51 -6.85
CA GLN A 11 -11.25 -0.10 -6.59
C GLN A 11 -9.75 0.18 -6.40
N VAL A 12 -9.04 -0.72 -5.71
CA VAL A 12 -7.58 -0.60 -5.49
C VAL A 12 -6.84 -0.72 -6.82
N VAL A 13 -7.19 -1.75 -7.62
CA VAL A 13 -6.60 -1.97 -8.95
C VAL A 13 -6.85 -0.77 -9.86
N ARG A 14 -8.11 -0.31 -9.94
CA ARG A 14 -8.48 0.82 -10.80
C ARG A 14 -7.71 2.08 -10.43
N TRP A 15 -7.64 2.40 -9.14
CA TRP A 15 -6.91 3.58 -8.69
C TRP A 15 -5.44 3.51 -9.06
N VAL A 16 -4.78 2.36 -8.83
CA VAL A 16 -3.36 2.18 -9.19
C VAL A 16 -3.14 2.33 -10.69
N GLN A 17 -3.95 1.70 -11.54
CA GLN A 17 -3.82 1.78 -12.99
C GLN A 17 -3.98 3.21 -13.54
N GLU A 18 -4.84 4.01 -12.91
CA GLU A 18 -5.12 5.37 -13.35
C GLU A 18 -4.12 6.40 -12.83
N ASN A 19 -3.43 6.12 -11.71
CA ASN A 19 -2.68 7.14 -10.96
C ASN A 19 -1.20 6.80 -10.72
N VAL A 20 -0.78 5.55 -10.91
CA VAL A 20 0.58 5.11 -10.57
C VAL A 20 1.27 4.57 -11.82
N PRO A 21 2.42 5.14 -12.22
CA PRO A 21 3.20 4.59 -13.33
C PRO A 21 3.61 3.14 -13.06
N GLU A 22 3.74 2.34 -14.11
CA GLU A 22 4.22 0.94 -14.02
C GLU A 22 5.64 0.84 -13.42
N THR A 23 6.38 1.96 -13.40
CA THR A 23 7.72 2.03 -12.84
C THR A 23 7.77 2.23 -11.33
N VAL A 24 6.66 2.58 -10.68
CA VAL A 24 6.62 2.95 -9.27
C VAL A 24 6.19 1.76 -8.41
N TRP A 25 6.82 1.53 -7.26
CA TRP A 25 6.47 0.39 -6.41
C TRP A 25 5.27 0.69 -5.51
N VAL A 26 4.31 -0.24 -5.48
CA VAL A 26 3.08 -0.18 -4.68
C VAL A 26 3.10 -1.25 -3.59
N GLY A 27 2.83 -0.86 -2.35
CA GLY A 27 2.58 -1.77 -1.23
C GLY A 27 1.09 -2.01 -1.04
N ALA A 28 0.70 -3.25 -0.77
CA ALA A 28 -0.64 -3.58 -0.29
C ALA A 28 -0.58 -4.77 0.68
N VAL A 29 -1.51 -4.83 1.62
CA VAL A 29 -1.76 -5.97 2.49
C VAL A 29 -2.44 -7.10 1.68
N GLN A 30 -3.36 -6.78 0.77
CA GLN A 30 -3.98 -7.78 -0.12
C GLN A 30 -3.51 -7.62 -1.57
N THR A 31 -2.39 -8.25 -1.91
CA THR A 31 -1.74 -8.09 -3.22
C THR A 31 -2.22 -9.02 -4.32
N GLY A 32 -3.01 -10.06 -4.01
CA GLY A 32 -3.30 -11.14 -4.97
C GLY A 32 -3.87 -10.65 -6.31
N THR A 33 -4.85 -9.75 -6.28
CA THR A 33 -5.42 -9.16 -7.50
C THR A 33 -4.54 -8.04 -8.04
N LEU A 34 -3.97 -7.21 -7.17
CA LEU A 34 -3.17 -6.05 -7.58
C LEU A 34 -1.89 -6.45 -8.32
N GLY A 35 -1.16 -7.44 -7.81
CA GLY A 35 0.08 -7.94 -8.41
C GLY A 35 -0.11 -8.66 -9.75
N TYR A 36 -1.34 -9.02 -10.12
CA TYR A 36 -1.63 -9.51 -11.48
C TYR A 36 -1.69 -8.36 -12.50
N TRP A 37 -2.12 -7.16 -12.08
CA TRP A 37 -2.30 -6.00 -12.95
C TRP A 37 -1.17 -4.98 -12.87
N HIS A 38 -0.29 -5.10 -11.86
CA HIS A 38 0.82 -4.18 -11.63
C HIS A 38 2.04 -4.94 -11.08
N ASP A 39 3.06 -5.12 -11.91
CA ASP A 39 4.23 -5.95 -11.62
C ASP A 39 5.02 -5.49 -10.38
N ARG A 40 5.05 -4.19 -10.09
CA ARG A 40 5.85 -3.62 -8.98
C ARG A 40 5.02 -3.55 -7.69
N THR A 41 4.41 -4.68 -7.32
CA THR A 41 3.57 -4.80 -6.14
C THR A 41 4.27 -5.59 -5.02
N ILE A 42 4.35 -5.03 -3.81
CA ILE A 42 4.94 -5.64 -2.61
C ILE A 42 3.83 -6.02 -1.61
N ASN A 43 3.86 -7.27 -1.15
CA ASN A 43 2.92 -7.76 -0.13
C ASN A 43 3.37 -7.41 1.29
N LEU A 44 2.47 -6.77 2.05
CA LEU A 44 2.64 -6.33 3.44
C LEU A 44 1.95 -7.22 4.48
N ASP A 45 1.18 -8.24 4.08
CA ASP A 45 0.58 -9.20 5.01
C ASP A 45 1.60 -10.16 5.65
N GLY A 46 2.76 -10.32 5.02
CA GLY A 46 3.85 -11.20 5.47
C GLY A 46 3.67 -12.68 5.12
N LYS A 47 2.65 -13.06 4.32
CA LYS A 47 2.47 -14.47 3.90
C LYS A 47 3.48 -14.91 2.86
N VAL A 48 3.87 -14.00 1.96
CA VAL A 48 4.79 -14.27 0.85
C VAL A 48 6.02 -13.36 0.84
N ASN A 49 6.09 -12.41 1.78
CA ASN A 49 7.24 -11.52 1.97
C ASN A 49 7.89 -11.82 3.34
N PRO A 50 9.02 -12.56 3.36
CA PRO A 50 9.72 -12.91 4.59
C PRO A 50 10.20 -11.70 5.41
N GLU A 51 10.57 -10.61 4.76
CA GLU A 51 11.04 -9.38 5.42
C GLU A 51 9.88 -8.68 6.14
N ALA A 52 8.73 -8.56 5.46
CA ALA A 52 7.50 -8.05 6.07
C ALA A 52 7.04 -8.93 7.25
N LEU A 53 7.20 -10.26 7.15
CA LEU A 53 6.89 -11.18 8.24
C LEU A 53 7.85 -10.99 9.43
N ALA A 54 9.15 -10.84 9.17
CA ALA A 54 10.15 -10.62 10.21
C ALA A 54 9.85 -9.34 10.98
N ALA A 55 9.61 -8.22 10.28
CA ALA A 55 9.25 -6.95 10.90
C ALA A 55 8.00 -7.06 11.79
N ARG A 56 6.95 -7.75 11.31
CA ARG A 56 5.74 -7.98 12.10
C ARG A 56 5.98 -8.82 13.34
N ARG A 57 6.84 -9.84 13.26
CA ARG A 57 7.17 -10.71 14.41
C ARG A 57 8.02 -10.00 15.45
N GLU A 58 8.93 -9.14 15.01
CA GLU A 58 9.86 -8.43 15.88
C GLU A 58 9.23 -7.20 16.55
N THR A 59 8.42 -6.45 15.81
CA THR A 59 7.90 -5.15 16.25
C THR A 59 6.39 -5.09 16.44
N GLY A 60 5.68 -6.17 16.10
CA GLY A 60 4.21 -6.21 16.10
C GLY A 60 3.57 -5.52 14.88
N THR A 61 4.35 -4.93 13.98
CA THR A 61 3.86 -4.17 12.83
C THR A 61 4.79 -4.27 11.61
N VAL A 62 4.28 -3.97 10.41
CA VAL A 62 5.06 -3.97 9.16
C VAL A 62 5.70 -2.61 8.86
N LEU A 63 5.32 -1.56 9.60
CA LEU A 63 5.70 -0.18 9.29
C LEU A 63 7.23 0.06 9.25
N PRO A 64 8.07 -0.51 10.14
CA PRO A 64 9.52 -0.36 10.05
C PRO A 64 10.08 -0.81 8.70
N TYR A 65 9.66 -1.99 8.22
CA TYR A 65 10.04 -2.50 6.91
C TYR A 65 9.62 -1.56 5.77
N VAL A 66 8.38 -1.04 5.84
CA VAL A 66 7.90 -0.10 4.83
C VAL A 66 8.75 1.17 4.82
N VAL A 67 9.06 1.74 5.98
CA VAL A 67 9.83 2.99 6.08
C VAL A 67 11.29 2.81 5.64
N GLN A 68 11.95 1.77 6.14
CA GLN A 68 13.42 1.64 6.11
C GLN A 68 13.95 0.81 4.94
N ASP A 69 13.26 -0.28 4.59
CA ASP A 69 13.83 -1.33 3.75
C ASP A 69 13.11 -1.52 2.41
N SER A 70 11.93 -0.90 2.26
CA SER A 70 11.12 -1.06 1.06
C SER A 70 11.32 0.06 0.04
N ARG A 71 11.15 -0.29 -1.24
CA ARG A 71 11.10 0.66 -2.37
C ARG A 71 9.72 1.27 -2.57
N ILE A 72 8.79 1.06 -1.63
CA ILE A 72 7.38 1.40 -1.78
C ILE A 72 7.22 2.92 -1.80
N ASP A 73 6.64 3.45 -2.87
CA ASP A 73 6.31 4.87 -2.98
C ASP A 73 4.82 5.14 -2.73
N TYR A 74 3.96 4.15 -2.98
CA TYR A 74 2.53 4.21 -2.70
C TYR A 74 2.08 3.00 -1.88
N ILE A 75 1.25 3.20 -0.87
CA ILE A 75 0.46 2.13 -0.27
C ILE A 75 -0.98 2.35 -0.67
N VAL A 76 -1.58 1.38 -1.35
CA VAL A 76 -2.97 1.44 -1.82
C VAL A 76 -3.69 0.19 -1.35
N ASP A 77 -4.63 0.36 -0.43
CA ASP A 77 -5.37 -0.75 0.18
C ASP A 77 -6.72 -0.25 0.73
N TRP A 78 -7.39 -1.04 1.55
CA TRP A 78 -8.63 -0.71 2.24
C TRP A 78 -8.48 0.46 3.20
N ALA A 79 -9.60 1.11 3.50
CA ALA A 79 -9.64 2.35 4.28
C ALA A 79 -8.93 2.24 5.66
N GLY A 80 -8.83 1.03 6.21
CA GLY A 80 -8.13 0.75 7.47
C GLY A 80 -6.64 1.13 7.46
N VAL A 81 -5.94 1.08 6.32
CA VAL A 81 -4.51 1.46 6.28
C VAL A 81 -4.29 2.95 6.47
N ALA A 82 -5.32 3.79 6.26
CA ALA A 82 -5.23 5.22 6.55
C ALA A 82 -4.86 5.51 8.02
N GLY A 83 -5.18 4.59 8.93
CA GLY A 83 -4.83 4.70 10.35
C GLY A 83 -3.33 4.59 10.65
N TRP A 84 -2.50 4.12 9.71
CA TRP A 84 -1.06 3.92 9.94
C TRP A 84 -0.32 5.24 10.18
N VAL A 85 -0.74 6.32 9.53
CA VAL A 85 -0.17 7.67 9.77
C VAL A 85 -0.45 8.13 11.21
N ALA A 86 -1.60 7.78 11.78
CA ALA A 86 -1.96 8.16 13.14
C ALA A 86 -1.26 7.30 14.22
N GLN A 87 -0.84 6.08 13.88
CA GLN A 87 -0.10 5.21 14.80
C GLN A 87 1.35 5.64 14.99
N ASP A 88 1.91 6.37 14.02
CA ASP A 88 3.26 6.94 14.02
C ASP A 88 4.38 5.99 14.49
N ALA A 89 4.26 4.70 14.15
CA ALA A 89 5.31 3.75 14.47
C ALA A 89 6.48 3.92 13.49
N ALA A 90 7.72 3.93 14.02
CA ALA A 90 8.94 3.98 13.23
C ALA A 90 9.07 5.19 12.27
N GLY A 91 8.49 6.34 12.62
CA GLY A 91 8.55 7.55 11.79
C GLY A 91 7.67 7.46 10.53
N PHE A 92 6.65 6.60 10.55
CA PHE A 92 5.80 6.40 9.38
C PHE A 92 5.10 7.69 8.92
N SER A 93 4.68 8.58 9.83
CA SER A 93 4.03 9.85 9.46
C SER A 93 5.01 10.87 8.84
N GLU A 94 6.30 10.73 9.11
CA GLU A 94 7.38 11.51 8.51
C GLU A 94 7.74 10.99 7.11
N ALA A 95 7.63 9.67 6.90
CA ALA A 95 7.93 9.05 5.62
C ALA A 95 6.74 9.07 4.65
N PHE A 96 5.50 8.96 5.15
CA PHE A 96 4.28 8.83 4.36
C PHE A 96 3.22 9.86 4.75
N GLU A 97 2.43 10.25 3.76
CA GLU A 97 1.24 11.06 3.96
C GLU A 97 -0.01 10.39 3.41
N LEU A 98 -1.15 10.65 4.05
CA LEU A 98 -2.45 10.20 3.56
C LEU A 98 -2.89 11.10 2.40
N LEU A 99 -3.00 10.52 1.21
CA LEU A 99 -3.48 11.21 0.01
C LEU A 99 -4.99 11.06 -0.16
N LEU A 100 -5.54 9.89 0.16
CA LEU A 100 -6.97 9.59 0.02
C LEU A 100 -7.43 8.65 1.13
N ARG A 101 -8.59 8.93 1.71
CA ARG A 101 -9.38 7.99 2.51
C ARG A 101 -10.83 8.08 2.03
N ASP A 102 -11.31 7.02 1.41
CA ASP A 102 -12.69 6.85 0.97
C ASP A 102 -13.27 5.61 1.66
N GLU A 103 -14.06 5.83 2.71
CA GLU A 103 -14.70 4.75 3.45
C GLU A 103 -15.86 4.10 2.68
N ALA A 104 -16.51 4.87 1.79
CA ALA A 104 -17.62 4.37 1.00
C ALA A 104 -17.11 3.39 -0.08
N ALA A 105 -15.96 3.68 -0.68
CA ALA A 105 -15.27 2.78 -1.60
C ALA A 105 -14.37 1.74 -0.89
N ASN A 106 -14.17 1.85 0.42
CA ASN A 106 -13.17 1.08 1.18
C ASN A 106 -11.78 1.16 0.52
N LEU A 107 -11.27 2.38 0.37
CA LEU A 107 -9.99 2.70 -0.26
C LEU A 107 -9.21 3.71 0.59
N ALA A 108 -7.92 3.46 0.75
CA ALA A 108 -6.97 4.42 1.26
C ALA A 108 -5.70 4.42 0.40
N VAL A 109 -5.14 5.61 0.22
CA VAL A 109 -3.91 5.85 -0.51
C VAL A 109 -2.96 6.62 0.39
N LEU A 110 -1.78 6.07 0.60
CA LEU A 110 -0.67 6.73 1.27
C LEU A 110 0.45 6.92 0.25
N ARG A 111 1.06 8.10 0.23
CA ARG A 111 2.19 8.42 -0.65
C ARG A 111 3.43 8.66 0.20
N ARG A 112 4.57 8.15 -0.24
CA ARG A 112 5.86 8.48 0.37
C ARG A 112 6.20 9.95 0.06
N ARG A 113 6.54 10.72 1.09
CA ARG A 113 6.87 12.14 0.97
C ARG A 113 8.12 12.39 0.12
N ILE A 114 9.11 11.50 0.24
CA ILE A 114 10.33 11.51 -0.56
C ILE A 114 10.34 10.22 -1.39
N PRO A 115 10.02 10.28 -2.69
CA PRO A 115 9.99 9.10 -3.55
C PRO A 115 11.35 8.39 -3.59
N THR A 116 11.32 7.06 -3.56
CA THR A 116 12.48 6.20 -3.78
C THR A 116 12.74 5.96 -5.27
N THR A 117 11.71 6.09 -6.10
CA THR A 117 11.79 6.06 -7.56
C THR A 117 11.68 7.48 -8.13
N PRO A 118 12.55 7.92 -9.05
CA PRO A 118 12.37 9.20 -9.74
C PRO A 118 11.07 9.19 -10.55
N GLU A 119 10.26 10.25 -10.41
CA GLU A 119 9.13 10.51 -11.32
C GLU A 119 9.73 10.89 -12.69
N ASN A 120 9.50 10.06 -13.72
CA ASN A 120 9.88 10.35 -15.11
C ASN A 120 8.82 11.20 -15.80
#